data_AF-A0A958PAF1-F1
#
_entry.id   AF-A0A958PAF1-F1
#
_cell.length_a   1.000
_cell.length_b   1.000
_cell.length_c   1.000
_cell.angle_alpha   90.00
_cell.angle_beta   90.00
_cell.angle_gamma   90.00
#
_symmetry.space_group_name_H-M   'P 1'
#
loop_
_entity.id
_entity.type
_entity.pdbx_description
1 polymer ?
#
loop_
_entity_poly.entity_id
_entity_poly.type
_entity_poly.pdbx_seq_one_letter_code
_entity_poly.pdbx_strand_id
1 'polypeptide(L)'
;MKRSSGVSLTKPVDKVSAWLDHLSNLVAKAQVSPWAQNRLRDVLYRHYVIKPNEVPESYYDLQARIARERGHGDVTLNARQKSQLADAVIQDQKRSLDQWIEYLISKDTSMYPMWLKYWMFTGMTKLSKYDAQTGNFGNRTKETVAPFAELNREALAYLADAALKKLNKESLDEVSDPNFVKLLDGTSFGKLYGSRLHKIGVGRQGRFHTNEGKWIVYPKGSDHMPLVRSLDGKNTGWCTAGEATAKSQIAQGDFHVFYSLDSNGQLTIPRVAIRMEGNEIAEVRGVAKDQNLDEQISQSAVVATKLKEFGDEGQKFEKRDRDMKLLTEIENKARLDQELSKEELRFLYEIDSKIEGFGYKGDPRIGQIIANRDKYTDINVMFDGKFTREEISSTREEALSGKAKIHIGDLDLSDLKEAIGVKFPDTILGEFKISALEIAKDVTFPNQFHGDLFLLNLESAENVRFPEAIDGLLSLSKLKSAKNVMLPNTVNHDLPMHFLEIADGVRFPRTLNGTLGLSALRVAKAVEFPIKLDKDFTLLKLEYAENVKLPETIAGKLGLYDLRSAQGLILPDTINGDLYLGSLISASNLRQPIGVVKYYGPKDIQKATEATTHSFSQRIIRKVKVFLNGTRDQ
;
A
#
# COMPACT_ATOMS: atom_id res chain seq x y z
N MET A 1 22.70 47.99 25.00
CA MET A 1 21.70 48.84 25.69
C MET A 1 22.43 49.76 26.65
N LYS A 2 22.43 51.08 26.42
CA LYS A 2 22.74 52.07 27.47
C LYS A 2 21.40 52.57 28.00
N ARG A 3 21.20 52.53 29.33
CA ARG A 3 20.09 53.18 30.02
C ARG A 3 20.63 54.26 30.97
N SER A 4 19.76 55.21 31.22
CA SER A 4 19.91 56.56 31.78
C SER A 4 20.10 56.67 33.29
N SER A 5 20.65 55.66 33.97
CA SER A 5 21.06 55.76 35.36
C SER A 5 22.48 55.24 35.48
N GLY A 6 23.45 56.12 35.72
CA GLY A 6 24.87 55.81 35.79
C GLY A 6 25.28 54.97 37.01
N VAL A 7 24.55 53.91 37.33
CA VAL A 7 24.88 52.98 38.42
C VAL A 7 25.63 51.78 37.84
N SER A 8 26.88 51.62 38.24
CA SER A 8 27.68 50.43 37.94
C SER A 8 27.11 49.23 38.70
N LEU A 9 26.47 48.30 37.99
CA LEU A 9 26.03 47.02 38.56
C LEU A 9 27.28 46.15 38.75
N THR A 10 27.89 46.20 39.94
CA THR A 10 29.15 45.48 40.23
C THR A 10 28.92 44.04 40.71
N LYS A 11 27.79 43.75 41.39
CA LYS A 11 27.50 42.41 41.93
C LYS A 11 26.74 41.54 40.93
N PRO A 12 27.04 40.23 40.83
CA PRO A 12 26.35 39.30 39.92
C PRO A 12 24.82 39.25 40.11
N VAL A 13 24.35 39.31 41.36
CA VAL A 13 22.91 39.24 41.67
C VAL A 13 22.14 40.44 41.11
N ASP A 14 22.70 41.64 41.21
CA ASP A 14 22.07 42.87 40.73
C ASP A 14 21.96 42.88 39.19
N LYS A 15 22.94 42.27 38.50
CA LYS A 15 22.89 42.07 37.04
C LYS A 15 21.79 41.10 36.63
N VAL A 16 21.62 40.00 37.36
CA VAL A 16 20.57 39.01 37.11
C VAL A 16 19.18 39.61 37.35
N SER A 17 18.99 40.32 38.47
CA SER A 17 17.73 40.99 38.78
C SER A 17 17.36 42.04 37.72
N ALA A 18 18.30 42.92 37.36
CA ALA A 18 18.06 43.94 36.32
C ALA A 18 17.70 43.32 34.95
N TRP A 19 18.29 42.17 34.63
CA TRP A 19 18.01 41.45 33.40
C TRP A 19 16.64 40.73 33.45
N LEU A 20 16.24 40.15 34.58
CA LEU A 20 14.89 39.62 34.78
C LEU A 20 13.82 40.71 34.72
N ASP A 21 14.07 41.88 35.30
CA ASP A 21 13.18 43.04 35.18
C ASP A 21 13.05 43.51 33.74
N HIS A 22 14.15 43.48 32.98
CA HIS A 22 14.12 43.78 31.56
C HIS A 22 13.24 42.79 30.79
N LEU A 23 13.37 41.48 31.06
CA LEU A 23 12.52 40.46 30.47
C LEU A 23 11.04 40.66 30.84
N SER A 24 10.74 40.94 32.11
CA SER A 24 9.37 41.23 32.58
C SER A 24 8.75 42.38 31.81
N ASN A 25 9.51 43.47 31.60
CA ASN A 25 9.04 44.61 30.80
C ASN A 25 8.82 44.26 29.33
N LEU A 26 9.63 43.38 28.75
CA LEU A 26 9.44 42.91 27.38
C LEU A 26 8.19 42.04 27.25
N VAL A 27 7.97 41.12 28.18
CA VAL A 27 6.78 40.26 28.23
C VAL A 27 5.51 41.09 28.41
N ALA A 28 5.51 42.05 29.33
CA ALA A 28 4.37 42.94 29.56
C ALA A 28 4.02 43.76 28.29
N LYS A 29 5.01 44.19 27.51
CA LYS A 29 4.77 44.85 26.22
C LYS A 29 4.23 43.89 25.17
N ALA A 30 4.78 42.68 25.09
CA ALA A 30 4.33 41.65 24.16
C ALA A 30 2.89 41.18 24.45
N GLN A 31 2.45 41.23 25.70
CA GLN A 31 1.07 40.90 26.11
C GLN A 31 0.00 41.80 25.52
N VAL A 32 0.32 43.07 25.24
CA VAL A 32 -0.65 44.09 24.83
C VAL A 32 -0.38 44.64 23.43
N SER A 33 0.71 44.23 22.78
CA SER A 33 1.11 44.72 21.46
C SER A 33 1.50 43.56 20.55
N PRO A 34 0.70 43.26 19.51
CA PRO A 34 1.04 42.26 18.50
C PRO A 34 2.38 42.54 17.81
N TRP A 35 2.71 43.81 17.61
CA TRP A 35 4.02 44.22 17.06
C TRP A 35 5.17 43.80 18.00
N ALA A 36 5.05 44.07 19.30
CA ALA A 36 6.08 43.69 20.28
C ALA A 36 6.20 42.16 20.41
N GLN A 37 5.06 41.44 20.34
CA GLN A 37 5.01 39.98 20.34
C GLN A 37 5.74 39.39 19.12
N ASN A 38 5.48 39.91 17.92
CA ASN A 38 6.17 39.47 16.70
C ASN A 38 7.66 39.79 16.75
N ARG A 39 8.04 40.96 17.29
CA ARG A 39 9.45 41.30 17.45
C ARG A 39 10.18 40.38 18.42
N LEU A 40 9.49 39.95 19.49
CA LEU A 40 10.01 38.94 20.42
C LEU A 40 10.22 37.60 19.70
N ARG A 41 9.23 37.12 18.94
CA ARG A 41 9.34 35.92 18.11
C ARG A 41 10.54 35.98 17.17
N ASP A 42 10.72 37.08 16.43
CA ASP A 42 11.85 37.26 15.51
C ASP A 42 13.22 37.13 16.19
N VAL A 43 13.35 37.63 17.43
CA VAL A 43 14.59 37.50 18.20
C VAL A 43 14.81 36.06 18.62
N LEU A 44 13.76 35.39 19.09
CA LEU A 44 13.82 33.99 19.55
C LEU A 44 14.08 33.03 18.38
N TYR A 45 13.41 33.21 17.24
CA TYR A 45 13.65 32.39 16.04
C TYR A 45 15.11 32.48 15.58
N ARG A 46 15.68 33.68 15.51
CA ARG A 46 17.08 33.87 15.10
C ARG A 46 18.08 33.18 16.04
N HIS A 47 17.70 32.95 17.28
CA HIS A 47 18.58 32.37 18.29
C HIS A 47 18.40 30.85 18.43
N TYR A 48 17.18 30.34 18.31
CA TYR A 48 16.84 28.97 18.66
C TYR A 48 16.40 28.08 17.48
N VAL A 49 15.82 28.66 16.42
CA VAL A 49 15.35 27.88 15.28
C VAL A 49 16.50 27.62 14.32
N ILE A 50 16.59 26.38 13.83
CA ILE A 50 17.59 25.94 12.85
C ILE A 50 17.54 26.78 11.58
N LYS A 51 18.69 27.01 10.94
CA LYS A 51 18.77 27.68 9.63
C LYS A 51 18.77 26.67 8.48
N PRO A 52 18.39 27.07 7.25
CA PRO A 52 18.38 26.17 6.10
C PRO A 52 19.71 25.46 5.85
N ASN A 53 20.83 26.15 6.05
CA ASN A 53 22.18 25.61 5.86
C ASN A 53 22.73 24.82 7.07
N GLU A 54 21.97 24.74 8.16
CA GLU A 54 22.31 23.97 9.37
C GLU A 54 21.59 22.62 9.41
N VAL A 55 20.66 22.35 8.50
CA VAL A 55 20.01 21.03 8.36
C VAL A 55 21.08 20.02 7.89
N PRO A 56 21.36 18.97 8.68
CA PRO A 56 22.46 18.06 8.39
C PRO A 56 22.15 17.16 7.19
N GLU A 57 23.17 16.77 6.43
CA GLU A 57 23.01 15.89 5.26
C GLU A 57 22.38 14.53 5.64
N SER A 58 22.71 14.02 6.84
CA SER A 58 22.13 12.79 7.38
C SER A 58 20.61 12.80 7.51
N TYR A 59 19.98 13.99 7.61
CA TYR A 59 18.52 14.10 7.58
C TYR A 59 17.97 13.83 6.17
N TYR A 60 18.61 14.37 5.13
CA TYR A 60 18.25 14.13 3.74
C TYR A 60 18.50 12.68 3.35
N ASP A 61 19.64 12.11 3.78
CA ASP A 61 19.95 10.70 3.59
C ASP A 61 18.91 9.79 4.24
N LEU A 62 18.43 10.14 5.45
CA LEU A 62 17.35 9.42 6.11
C LEU A 62 16.04 9.51 5.30
N GLN A 63 15.69 10.68 4.75
CA GLN A 63 14.49 10.80 3.91
C GLN A 63 14.59 9.96 2.63
N ALA A 64 15.77 9.97 1.97
CA ALA A 64 16.03 9.14 0.80
C ALA A 64 15.95 7.65 1.14
N ARG A 65 16.52 7.24 2.28
CA ARG A 65 16.49 5.87 2.77
C ARG A 65 15.06 5.41 3.07
N ILE A 66 14.25 6.21 3.76
CA ILE A 66 12.83 5.89 4.03
C ILE A 66 12.08 5.71 2.70
N ALA A 67 12.31 6.59 1.72
CA ALA A 67 11.67 6.45 0.42
C ALA A 67 12.09 5.15 -0.30
N ARG A 68 13.38 4.81 -0.25
CA ARG A 68 13.91 3.54 -0.79
C ARG A 68 13.34 2.32 -0.10
N GLU A 69 13.32 2.30 1.23
CA GLU A 69 12.78 1.18 2.03
C GLU A 69 11.30 0.94 1.74
N ARG A 70 10.58 2.00 1.39
CA ARG A 70 9.18 1.97 0.93
C ARG A 70 9.01 1.64 -0.56
N GLY A 71 10.08 1.35 -1.30
CA GLY A 71 10.00 0.96 -2.69
C GLY A 71 9.77 2.10 -3.68
N HIS A 72 10.06 3.35 -3.31
CA HIS A 72 10.16 4.45 -4.28
C HIS A 72 11.48 4.42 -5.08
N GLY A 73 12.35 3.45 -4.80
CA GLY A 73 13.63 3.25 -5.45
C GLY A 73 14.73 4.18 -4.97
N ASP A 74 15.77 4.33 -5.79
CA ASP A 74 16.92 5.19 -5.49
C ASP A 74 16.56 6.68 -5.65
N VAL A 75 16.16 7.30 -4.53
CA VAL A 75 15.77 8.71 -4.49
C VAL A 75 16.99 9.59 -4.23
N THR A 76 17.35 10.42 -5.22
CA THR A 76 18.32 11.51 -5.03
C THR A 76 17.56 12.82 -4.86
N LEU A 77 17.67 13.45 -3.68
CA LEU A 77 17.00 14.72 -3.38
C LEU A 77 17.73 15.89 -4.06
N ASN A 78 17.04 16.59 -4.95
CA ASN A 78 17.56 17.81 -5.58
C ASN A 78 17.51 19.02 -4.64
N ALA A 79 18.17 20.13 -5.02
CA ALA A 79 18.24 21.35 -4.21
C ALA A 79 16.87 21.93 -3.83
N ARG A 80 15.88 21.86 -4.73
CA ARG A 80 14.52 22.34 -4.46
C ARG A 80 13.83 21.47 -3.41
N GLN A 81 13.93 20.14 -3.52
CA GLN A 81 13.37 19.21 -2.55
C GLN A 81 14.02 19.37 -1.17
N LYS A 82 15.36 19.49 -1.12
CA LYS A 82 16.09 19.77 0.12
C LYS A 82 15.65 21.09 0.76
N SER A 83 15.44 22.14 -0.03
CA SER A 83 14.91 23.42 0.44
C SER A 83 13.51 23.26 1.03
N GLN A 84 12.61 22.56 0.35
CA GLN A 84 11.24 22.33 0.83
C GLN A 84 11.21 21.55 2.15
N LEU A 85 12.04 20.51 2.27
CA LEU A 85 12.19 19.74 3.50
C LEU A 85 12.78 20.60 4.65
N ALA A 86 13.80 21.41 4.35
CA ALA A 86 14.36 22.34 5.33
C ALA A 86 13.33 23.38 5.79
N ASP A 87 12.56 23.94 4.85
CA ASP A 87 11.50 24.90 5.16
C ASP A 87 10.44 24.26 6.06
N ALA A 88 10.04 23.01 5.80
CA ALA A 88 9.10 22.28 6.68
C ALA A 88 9.65 22.14 8.11
N VAL A 89 10.91 21.69 8.25
CA VAL A 89 11.61 21.58 9.54
C VAL A 89 11.61 22.93 10.29
N ILE A 90 11.93 24.01 9.59
CA ILE A 90 11.98 25.36 10.16
C ILE A 90 10.61 25.83 10.62
N GLN A 91 9.56 25.61 9.82
CA GLN A 91 8.20 26.00 10.19
C GLN A 91 7.68 25.19 11.38
N ASP A 92 7.95 23.89 11.43
CA ASP A 92 7.57 23.05 12.55
C ASP A 92 8.30 23.46 13.84
N GLN A 93 9.57 23.87 13.76
CA GLN A 93 10.29 24.46 14.90
C GLN A 93 9.75 25.83 15.33
N LYS A 94 9.44 26.73 14.39
CA LYS A 94 8.83 28.02 14.74
C LYS A 94 7.49 27.82 15.45
N ARG A 95 6.64 26.94 14.91
CA ARG A 95 5.30 26.68 15.45
C ARG A 95 5.35 26.05 16.84
N SER A 96 6.18 25.02 17.03
CA SER A 96 6.36 24.41 18.34
C SER A 96 6.93 25.41 19.36
N LEU A 97 7.85 26.30 18.95
CA LEU A 97 8.34 27.37 19.82
C LEU A 97 7.26 28.41 20.15
N ASP A 98 6.42 28.76 19.18
CA ASP A 98 5.33 29.72 19.37
C ASP A 98 4.36 29.28 20.45
N GLN A 99 4.04 27.99 20.54
CA GLN A 99 3.18 27.47 21.60
C GLN A 99 3.73 27.83 23.00
N TRP A 100 5.04 27.68 23.19
CA TRP A 100 5.70 28.06 24.45
C TRP A 100 5.73 29.56 24.67
N ILE A 101 6.05 30.33 23.61
CA ILE A 101 6.09 31.80 23.69
C ILE A 101 4.70 32.31 24.09
N GLU A 102 3.65 31.91 23.38
CA GLU A 102 2.27 32.33 23.58
C GLU A 102 1.78 31.98 24.99
N TYR A 103 2.07 30.77 25.47
CA TYR A 103 1.69 30.37 26.82
C TYR A 103 2.43 31.15 27.90
N LEU A 104 3.76 31.29 27.80
CA LEU A 104 4.56 31.93 28.84
C LEU A 104 4.35 33.45 28.91
N ILE A 105 3.95 34.08 27.80
CA ILE A 105 3.54 35.48 27.82
C ILE A 105 2.06 35.66 28.13
N SER A 106 1.23 34.61 28.16
CA SER A 106 -0.21 34.77 28.40
C SER A 106 -0.51 35.34 29.79
N LYS A 107 -1.72 35.87 29.98
CA LYS A 107 -2.20 36.29 31.30
C LYS A 107 -2.37 35.10 32.26
N ASP A 108 -2.63 33.92 31.72
CA ASP A 108 -2.83 32.68 32.47
C ASP A 108 -1.58 32.21 33.21
N THR A 109 -0.42 32.77 32.90
CA THR A 109 0.84 32.47 33.59
C THR A 109 1.36 33.64 34.43
N SER A 110 0.52 34.66 34.69
CA SER A 110 0.92 35.86 35.45
C SER A 110 1.33 35.57 36.90
N MET A 111 0.84 34.47 37.48
CA MET A 111 1.25 34.00 38.81
C MET A 111 2.69 33.47 38.86
N TYR A 112 3.29 33.12 37.71
CA TYR A 112 4.66 32.63 37.68
C TYR A 112 5.67 33.79 37.66
N PRO A 113 6.66 33.78 38.57
CA PRO A 113 7.71 34.79 38.57
C PRO A 113 8.57 34.66 37.29
N MET A 114 9.15 35.77 36.85
CA MET A 114 9.88 35.82 35.56
C MET A 114 11.07 34.86 35.51
N TRP A 115 11.76 34.65 36.62
CA TRP A 115 12.86 33.68 36.68
C TRP A 115 12.39 32.26 36.37
N LEU A 116 11.18 31.88 36.80
CA LEU A 116 10.61 30.55 36.58
C LEU A 116 10.23 30.39 35.12
N LYS A 117 9.57 31.40 34.53
CA LYS A 117 9.27 31.43 33.09
C LYS A 117 10.54 31.30 32.25
N TYR A 118 11.59 32.02 32.62
CA TYR A 118 12.88 31.94 31.95
C TYR A 118 13.53 30.55 32.09
N TRP A 119 13.52 29.95 33.28
CA TRP A 119 14.07 28.62 33.50
C TRP A 119 13.32 27.55 32.70
N MET A 120 11.99 27.59 32.67
CA MET A 120 11.18 26.67 31.86
C MET A 120 11.47 26.84 30.36
N PHE A 121 11.47 28.08 29.87
CA PHE A 121 11.74 28.37 28.46
C PHE A 121 13.14 27.90 28.05
N THR A 122 14.18 28.33 28.78
CA THR A 122 15.56 27.96 28.43
C THR A 122 15.86 26.48 28.65
N GLY A 123 15.22 25.86 29.63
CA GLY A 123 15.26 24.40 29.81
C GLY A 123 14.71 23.69 28.59
N MET A 124 13.51 24.07 28.14
CA MET A 124 12.85 23.48 26.96
C MET A 124 13.66 23.68 25.67
N THR A 125 14.27 24.85 25.46
CA THR A 125 15.06 25.11 24.25
C THR A 125 16.30 24.21 24.09
N LYS A 126 16.68 23.46 25.13
CA LYS A 126 17.80 22.51 25.10
C LYS A 126 17.35 21.08 24.80
N LEU A 127 16.05 20.84 24.67
CA LEU A 127 15.47 19.51 24.47
C LEU A 127 15.31 19.20 22.97
N SER A 128 15.59 17.95 22.64
CA SER A 128 15.36 17.34 21.32
C SER A 128 14.19 16.35 21.40
N LYS A 129 14.22 15.24 20.66
CA LYS A 129 13.18 14.21 20.62
C LYS A 129 12.88 13.66 22.03
N TYR A 130 11.60 13.58 22.35
CA TYR A 130 11.08 12.90 23.55
C TYR A 130 11.00 11.40 23.31
N ASP A 131 11.45 10.62 24.29
CA ASP A 131 11.25 9.18 24.33
C ASP A 131 10.14 8.86 25.33
N ALA A 132 8.97 8.51 24.80
CA ALA A 132 7.80 8.19 25.62
C ALA A 132 7.99 6.94 26.50
N GLN A 133 8.88 6.00 26.12
CA GLN A 133 9.14 4.79 26.90
C GLN A 133 10.00 5.09 28.12
N THR A 134 11.07 5.86 27.95
CA THR A 134 12.00 6.17 29.04
C THR A 134 11.66 7.45 29.80
N GLY A 135 10.76 8.28 29.26
CA GLY A 135 10.40 9.57 29.82
C GLY A 135 11.49 10.63 29.71
N ASN A 136 12.47 10.42 28.82
CA ASN A 136 13.63 11.30 28.69
C ASN A 136 13.62 12.07 27.37
N PHE A 137 14.32 13.20 27.36
CA PHE A 137 14.58 13.97 26.17
C PHE A 137 16.04 13.81 25.74
N GLY A 138 16.26 13.75 24.42
CA GLY A 138 17.58 14.01 23.86
C GLY A 138 18.02 15.46 24.04
N ASN A 139 19.30 15.74 23.81
CA ASN A 139 19.83 17.11 23.83
C ASN A 139 19.75 17.77 22.45
N ARG A 140 19.43 19.07 22.42
CA ARG A 140 19.40 19.87 21.20
C ARG A 140 20.78 20.43 20.87
N THR A 141 21.14 20.33 19.61
CA THR A 141 22.28 20.99 18.96
C THR A 141 21.78 21.93 17.86
N LYS A 142 22.67 22.72 17.25
CA LYS A 142 22.34 23.58 16.10
C LYS A 142 21.82 22.81 14.88
N GLU A 143 22.13 21.51 14.78
CA GLU A 143 21.74 20.62 13.67
C GLU A 143 20.47 19.80 13.99
N THR A 144 19.85 20.02 15.15
CA THR A 144 18.65 19.28 15.53
C THR A 144 17.47 19.68 14.65
N VAL A 145 16.95 18.72 13.89
CA VAL A 145 15.77 18.90 13.01
C VAL A 145 14.43 18.70 13.73
N ALA A 146 14.43 18.07 14.90
CA ALA A 146 13.19 17.83 15.65
C ALA A 146 12.50 19.16 16.04
N PRO A 147 11.15 19.20 16.11
CA PRO A 147 10.41 20.29 16.75
C PRO A 147 10.82 20.48 18.22
N PHE A 148 10.49 21.64 18.81
CA PHE A 148 10.63 21.82 20.25
C PHE A 148 9.66 20.90 21.00
N ALA A 149 10.00 20.56 22.25
CA ALA A 149 9.15 19.68 23.07
C ALA A 149 7.71 20.19 23.11
N GLU A 150 6.72 19.31 22.95
CA GLU A 150 5.31 19.69 23.01
C GLU A 150 4.97 20.34 24.35
N LEU A 151 4.17 21.40 24.34
CA LEU A 151 3.71 22.07 25.55
C LEU A 151 2.55 21.27 26.18
N ASN A 152 2.76 20.79 27.40
CA ASN A 152 1.74 20.18 28.23
C ASN A 152 1.55 21.03 29.48
N ARG A 153 0.43 21.76 29.52
CA ARG A 153 0.12 22.74 30.58
C ARG A 153 -0.03 22.08 31.96
N GLU A 154 -0.55 20.86 32.02
CA GLU A 154 -0.71 20.12 33.29
C GLU A 154 0.65 19.71 33.85
N ALA A 155 1.50 19.11 33.01
CA ALA A 155 2.86 18.73 33.37
C ALA A 155 3.66 19.94 33.87
N LEU A 156 3.51 21.06 33.16
CA LEU A 156 4.22 22.29 33.45
C LEU A 156 3.71 22.97 34.73
N ALA A 157 2.40 23.00 34.96
CA ALA A 157 1.81 23.57 36.18
C ALA A 157 2.23 22.79 37.44
N TYR A 158 2.20 21.46 37.36
CA TYR A 158 2.67 20.59 38.45
C TYR A 158 4.15 20.82 38.74
N LEU A 159 4.97 20.90 37.68
CA LEU A 159 6.41 21.14 37.80
C LEU A 159 6.70 22.53 38.40
N ALA A 160 5.97 23.56 37.94
CA ALA A 160 6.11 24.93 38.41
C ALA A 160 5.76 25.06 39.89
N ASP A 161 4.64 24.46 40.33
CA ASP A 161 4.22 24.44 41.74
C ASP A 161 5.29 23.77 42.62
N ALA A 162 5.74 22.56 42.25
CA ALA A 162 6.74 21.83 43.01
C ALA A 162 8.08 22.57 43.09
N ALA A 163 8.49 23.24 42.00
CA ALA A 163 9.71 24.05 41.99
C ALA A 163 9.61 25.28 42.91
N LEU A 164 8.44 25.94 42.94
CA LEU A 164 8.18 27.09 43.81
C LEU A 164 8.16 26.69 45.29
N LYS A 165 7.38 25.66 45.65
CA LYS A 165 7.31 25.11 47.01
C LYS A 165 8.70 24.76 47.53
N LYS A 166 9.50 24.07 46.71
CA LYS A 166 10.86 23.71 47.06
C LYS A 166 11.76 24.93 47.30
N LEU A 167 11.71 25.93 46.41
CA LEU A 167 12.52 27.14 46.55
C LEU A 167 12.16 27.93 47.81
N ASN A 168 10.86 28.00 48.12
CA ASN A 168 10.33 28.68 49.30
C ASN A 168 10.50 27.88 50.60
N LYS A 169 11.06 26.66 50.53
CA LYS A 169 11.20 25.71 51.66
C LYS A 169 9.85 25.34 52.28
N GLU A 170 8.80 25.30 51.47
CA GLU A 170 7.48 24.80 51.84
C GLU A 170 7.46 23.26 51.82
N SER A 171 6.47 22.65 52.47
CA SER A 171 6.32 21.19 52.45
C SER A 171 6.02 20.66 51.05
N LEU A 172 6.62 19.52 50.69
CA LEU A 172 6.36 18.78 49.45
C LEU A 172 5.47 17.55 49.69
N ASP A 173 4.81 17.41 50.84
CA ASP A 173 4.00 16.22 51.19
C ASP A 173 2.85 15.97 50.20
N GLU A 174 2.36 17.03 49.54
CA GLU A 174 1.34 16.95 48.48
C GLU A 174 1.91 16.47 47.12
N VAL A 175 3.25 16.49 46.96
CA VAL A 175 3.95 15.98 45.78
C VAL A 175 4.10 14.47 45.93
N SER A 176 3.05 13.77 45.51
CA SER A 176 2.85 12.32 45.65
C SER A 176 3.88 11.39 44.97
N ASP A 177 4.97 11.91 44.40
CA ASP A 177 5.97 11.12 43.66
C ASP A 177 7.37 11.22 44.27
N PRO A 178 7.82 10.23 45.06
CA PRO A 178 9.13 10.23 45.71
C PRO A 178 10.31 10.31 44.73
N ASN A 179 10.17 9.77 43.51
CA ASN A 179 11.22 9.83 42.50
C ASN A 179 11.31 11.22 41.86
N PHE A 180 10.16 11.86 41.65
CA PHE A 180 10.12 13.25 41.19
C PHE A 180 10.72 14.21 42.23
N VAL A 181 10.45 14.01 43.52
CA VAL A 181 11.02 14.83 44.61
C VAL A 181 12.56 14.77 44.60
N LYS A 182 13.15 13.58 44.42
CA LYS A 182 14.61 13.43 44.26
C LYS A 182 15.14 14.16 43.02
N LEU A 183 14.42 14.12 41.90
CA LEU A 183 14.83 14.82 40.68
C LEU A 183 14.85 16.34 40.84
N LEU A 184 14.02 16.90 41.74
CA LEU A 184 14.03 18.33 42.03
C LEU A 184 15.38 18.79 42.59
N ASP A 185 16.20 17.91 43.18
CA ASP A 185 17.54 18.25 43.70
C ASP A 185 18.54 18.53 42.56
N GLY A 186 18.33 17.93 41.38
CA GLY A 186 19.22 18.02 40.22
C GLY A 186 18.94 19.17 39.25
N THR A 187 17.85 19.94 39.43
CA THR A 187 17.44 21.16 38.66
C THR A 187 17.33 21.08 37.12
N SER A 188 17.48 19.90 36.50
CA SER A 188 17.30 19.76 35.05
C SER A 188 15.82 19.77 34.68
N PHE A 189 15.37 20.89 34.07
CA PHE A 189 14.01 21.04 33.55
C PHE A 189 13.61 19.84 32.67
N GLY A 190 14.47 19.39 31.76
CA GLY A 190 14.17 18.29 30.84
C GLY A 190 13.85 16.97 31.56
N LYS A 191 14.59 16.63 32.62
CA LYS A 191 14.33 15.42 33.41
C LYS A 191 13.01 15.51 34.18
N LEU A 192 12.75 16.67 34.78
CA LEU A 192 11.51 16.91 35.54
C LEU A 192 10.29 16.90 34.61
N TYR A 193 10.38 17.64 33.51
CA TYR A 193 9.30 17.75 32.54
C TYR A 193 9.05 16.42 31.85
N GLY A 194 10.10 15.72 31.39
CA GLY A 194 9.99 14.39 30.81
C GLY A 194 9.40 13.36 31.77
N SER A 195 9.82 13.37 33.04
CA SER A 195 9.23 12.50 34.07
C SER A 195 7.73 12.76 34.26
N ARG A 196 7.28 14.03 34.25
CA ARG A 196 5.84 14.33 34.30
C ARG A 196 5.11 13.93 33.02
N LEU A 197 5.68 14.20 31.85
CA LEU A 197 5.11 13.74 30.59
C LEU A 197 5.00 12.22 30.53
N HIS A 198 5.95 11.48 31.08
CA HIS A 198 5.88 10.02 31.13
C HIS A 198 4.78 9.54 32.07
N LYS A 199 4.57 10.25 33.18
CA LYS A 199 3.52 9.94 34.15
C LYS A 199 2.11 10.33 33.68
N ILE A 200 1.97 11.44 32.95
CA ILE A 200 0.71 11.93 32.36
C ILE A 200 0.44 11.27 31.01
N GLY A 201 1.50 10.83 30.35
CA GLY A 201 1.53 10.33 28.98
C GLY A 201 0.48 9.26 28.74
N VAL A 202 -0.02 9.27 27.51
CA VAL A 202 -1.15 8.46 27.12
C VAL A 202 -0.74 6.98 27.14
N GLY A 203 -1.32 6.23 28.08
CA GLY A 203 -0.99 4.82 28.33
C GLY A 203 0.06 4.64 29.45
N ARG A 204 -0.40 4.49 30.70
CA ARG A 204 0.47 4.19 31.86
C ARG A 204 1.34 2.97 31.55
N GLN A 205 2.67 3.10 31.61
CA GLN A 205 3.61 1.99 31.34
C GLN A 205 3.37 1.27 30.00
N GLY A 206 2.83 1.96 28.98
CA GLY A 206 2.46 1.35 27.69
C GLY A 206 1.08 0.68 27.66
N ARG A 207 0.28 0.80 28.72
CA ARG A 207 -1.10 0.28 28.78
C ARG A 207 -2.13 1.40 28.72
N PHE A 208 -2.90 1.40 27.64
CA PHE A 208 -4.10 2.22 27.48
C PHE A 208 -5.26 1.60 28.26
N HIS A 209 -6.22 2.44 28.67
CA HIS A 209 -7.35 2.01 29.49
C HIS A 209 -8.27 1.03 28.74
N THR A 210 -8.45 1.26 27.45
CA THR A 210 -9.29 0.45 26.57
C THR A 210 -8.85 0.57 25.12
N ASN A 211 -9.20 -0.42 24.31
CA ASN A 211 -9.11 -0.37 22.85
C ASN A 211 -10.42 0.11 22.21
N GLU A 212 -11.46 0.38 23.00
CA GLU A 212 -12.69 0.98 22.49
C GLU A 212 -12.45 2.42 22.04
N GLY A 213 -12.96 2.75 20.86
CA GLY A 213 -12.69 4.02 20.22
C GLY A 213 -13.40 4.19 18.90
N LYS A 214 -13.10 5.30 18.22
CA LYS A 214 -13.66 5.61 16.90
C LYS A 214 -12.59 6.18 15.98
N TRP A 215 -12.73 5.88 14.70
CA TRP A 215 -12.01 6.55 13.64
C TRP A 215 -12.66 7.92 13.37
N ILE A 216 -11.85 8.96 13.39
CA ILE A 216 -12.22 10.30 12.92
C ILE A 216 -11.47 10.55 11.62
N VAL A 217 -12.18 11.03 10.62
CA VAL A 217 -11.64 11.35 9.29
C VAL A 217 -11.52 12.85 9.16
N TYR A 218 -10.35 13.31 8.73
CA TYR A 218 -10.06 14.68 8.34
C TYR A 218 -9.97 14.71 6.81
N PRO A 219 -11.01 15.20 6.12
CA PRO A 219 -11.11 15.07 4.67
C PRO A 219 -10.03 15.85 3.92
N LYS A 220 -9.64 15.35 2.75
CA LYS A 220 -8.70 16.02 1.85
C LYS A 220 -9.09 17.47 1.60
N GLY A 221 -8.14 18.38 1.78
CA GLY A 221 -8.31 19.82 1.56
C GLY A 221 -9.16 20.56 2.59
N SER A 222 -9.59 19.87 3.67
CA SER A 222 -10.27 20.52 4.79
C SER A 222 -9.32 21.40 5.62
N ASP A 223 -9.87 22.19 6.54
CA ASP A 223 -9.06 22.90 7.54
C ASP A 223 -8.26 21.88 8.36
N HIS A 224 -6.93 22.07 8.40
CA HIS A 224 -6.01 21.18 9.11
C HIS A 224 -5.98 21.44 10.62
N MET A 225 -6.50 22.57 11.09
CA MET A 225 -6.43 22.96 12.50
C MET A 225 -7.17 22.03 13.48
N PRO A 226 -8.34 21.44 13.16
CA PRO A 226 -8.97 20.43 14.02
C PRO A 226 -8.08 19.22 14.29
N LEU A 227 -7.30 18.75 13.30
CA LEU A 227 -6.34 17.66 13.47
C LEU A 227 -5.17 18.10 14.36
N VAL A 228 -4.60 19.28 14.11
CA VAL A 228 -3.50 19.82 14.93
C VAL A 228 -3.94 19.92 16.40
N ARG A 229 -5.13 20.46 16.66
CA ARG A 229 -5.68 20.64 18.00
C ARG A 229 -5.99 19.32 18.71
N SER A 230 -6.42 18.29 17.98
CA SER A 230 -6.73 16.99 18.60
C SER A 230 -5.46 16.20 18.98
N LEU A 231 -4.33 16.50 18.34
CA LEU A 231 -3.02 15.92 18.65
C LEU A 231 -2.23 16.73 19.69
N ASP A 232 -2.60 18.00 19.91
CA ASP A 232 -1.88 18.92 20.80
C ASP A 232 -1.78 18.39 22.23
N GLY A 233 -0.55 18.38 22.77
CA GLY A 233 -0.23 17.92 24.12
C GLY A 233 -0.43 16.41 24.35
N LYS A 234 -0.72 15.63 23.29
CA LYS A 234 -0.90 14.17 23.37
C LYS A 234 0.41 13.40 23.26
N ASN A 235 1.51 14.05 22.86
CA ASN A 235 2.84 13.45 22.76
C ASN A 235 2.86 12.18 21.91
N THR A 236 2.15 12.18 20.77
CA THR A 236 2.07 11.01 19.87
C THR A 236 3.39 10.70 19.18
N GLY A 237 4.32 11.67 19.14
CA GLY A 237 5.57 11.56 18.40
C GLY A 237 5.40 11.66 16.88
N TRP A 238 4.20 12.04 16.41
CA TRP A 238 3.90 12.23 14.99
C TRP A 238 4.26 13.64 14.53
N CYS A 239 4.96 13.75 13.40
CA CYS A 239 5.23 15.06 12.77
C CYS A 239 3.94 15.81 12.39
N THR A 240 2.81 15.10 12.22
CA THR A 240 1.47 15.69 11.94
C THR A 240 0.94 16.55 13.08
N ALA A 241 1.52 16.47 14.29
CA ALA A 241 1.24 17.47 15.31
C ALA A 241 1.70 18.88 14.88
N GLY A 242 2.67 18.96 13.96
CA GLY A 242 3.10 20.20 13.30
C GLY A 242 2.10 20.66 12.23
N GLU A 243 1.76 21.95 12.27
CA GLU A 243 0.74 22.54 11.40
C GLU A 243 1.09 22.44 9.90
N ALA A 244 2.34 22.73 9.53
CA ALA A 244 2.76 22.70 8.13
C ALA A 244 2.69 21.27 7.58
N THR A 245 3.14 20.29 8.37
CA THR A 245 3.05 18.87 8.05
C THR A 245 1.59 18.42 7.94
N ALA A 246 0.71 18.76 8.89
CA ALA A 246 -0.71 18.44 8.83
C ALA A 246 -1.39 19.01 7.59
N LYS A 247 -1.13 20.29 7.29
CA LYS A 247 -1.64 20.96 6.09
C LYS A 247 -1.20 20.25 4.82
N SER A 248 0.09 19.88 4.73
CA SER A 248 0.60 19.15 3.56
C SER A 248 -0.03 17.77 3.40
N GLN A 249 -0.20 17.03 4.49
CA GLN A 249 -0.77 15.67 4.45
C GLN A 249 -2.25 15.70 4.08
N ILE A 250 -3.04 16.60 4.68
CA ILE A 250 -4.46 16.79 4.35
C ILE A 250 -4.64 17.30 2.91
N ALA A 251 -3.69 18.07 2.37
CA ALA A 251 -3.75 18.48 0.96
C ALA A 251 -3.58 17.30 -0.01
N GLN A 252 -2.87 16.25 0.40
CA GLN A 252 -2.58 15.08 -0.44
C GLN A 252 -3.73 14.06 -0.43
N GLY A 253 -4.33 13.81 0.73
CA GLY A 253 -5.42 12.86 0.90
C GLY A 253 -6.14 13.00 2.24
N ASP A 254 -7.14 12.14 2.46
CA ASP A 254 -7.79 12.03 3.76
C ASP A 254 -6.79 11.62 4.84
N PHE A 255 -7.02 12.07 6.07
CA PHE A 255 -6.23 11.67 7.22
C PHE A 255 -7.15 11.03 8.25
N HIS A 256 -6.90 9.78 8.60
CA HIS A 256 -7.72 9.06 9.58
C HIS A 256 -6.96 8.94 10.89
N VAL A 257 -7.61 9.21 12.00
CA VAL A 257 -7.04 8.97 13.33
C VAL A 257 -8.00 8.13 14.16
N PHE A 258 -7.51 7.04 14.73
CA PHE A 258 -8.22 6.28 15.72
C PHE A 258 -8.02 6.91 17.10
N TYR A 259 -9.12 7.32 17.72
CA TYR A 259 -9.15 7.83 19.08
C TYR A 259 -9.79 6.79 20.01
N SER A 260 -9.08 6.36 21.05
CA SER A 260 -9.68 5.55 22.11
C SER A 260 -10.30 6.43 23.19
N LEU A 261 -11.17 5.81 24.00
CA LEU A 261 -11.77 6.45 25.17
C LEU A 261 -10.70 6.70 26.25
N ASP A 262 -10.75 7.88 26.87
CA ASP A 262 -10.04 8.19 28.10
C ASP A 262 -10.77 7.65 29.34
N SER A 263 -10.22 7.90 30.54
CA SER A 263 -10.82 7.47 31.81
C SER A 263 -12.18 8.10 32.10
N ASN A 264 -12.54 9.18 31.41
CA ASN A 264 -13.83 9.86 31.53
C ASN A 264 -14.80 9.44 30.40
N GLY A 265 -14.43 8.45 29.57
CA GLY A 265 -15.25 7.99 28.46
C GLY A 265 -15.29 8.94 27.27
N GLN A 266 -14.32 9.84 27.10
CA GLN A 266 -14.26 10.75 25.96
C GLN A 266 -13.21 10.29 24.93
N LEU A 267 -13.48 10.51 23.64
CA LEU A 267 -12.61 10.13 22.52
C LEU A 267 -11.45 11.13 22.34
N THR A 268 -10.50 11.13 23.27
CA THR A 268 -9.44 12.15 23.33
C THR A 268 -8.04 11.57 23.18
N ILE A 269 -7.90 10.25 23.03
CA ILE A 269 -6.61 9.54 23.02
C ILE A 269 -6.29 9.05 21.60
N PRO A 270 -5.48 9.77 20.80
CA PRO A 270 -5.03 9.28 19.50
C PRO A 270 -4.08 8.09 19.67
N ARG A 271 -4.27 7.03 18.88
CA ARG A 271 -3.42 5.82 18.94
C ARG A 271 -2.91 5.31 17.61
N VAL A 272 -3.66 5.53 16.54
CA VAL A 272 -3.28 5.13 15.18
C VAL A 272 -3.63 6.26 14.22
N ALA A 273 -2.76 6.52 13.25
CA ALA A 273 -3.03 7.38 12.12
C ALA A 273 -2.87 6.61 10.80
N ILE A 274 -3.78 6.86 9.86
CA ILE A 274 -3.67 6.42 8.47
C ILE A 274 -3.62 7.66 7.60
N ARG A 275 -2.50 7.83 6.87
CA ARG A 275 -2.32 8.91 5.90
C ARG A 275 -2.69 8.40 4.52
N MET A 276 -3.61 9.08 3.84
CA MET A 276 -3.91 8.80 2.45
C MET A 276 -3.14 9.73 1.50
N GLU A 277 -2.90 9.27 0.28
CA GLU A 277 -2.44 10.07 -0.84
C GLU A 277 -3.37 9.83 -2.03
N GLY A 278 -4.24 10.80 -2.33
CA GLY A 278 -5.41 10.56 -3.15
C GLY A 278 -6.31 9.51 -2.49
N ASN A 279 -6.49 8.38 -3.18
CA ASN A 279 -7.28 7.24 -2.69
C ASN A 279 -6.40 6.08 -2.19
N GLU A 280 -5.08 6.23 -2.21
CA GLU A 280 -4.15 5.17 -1.80
C GLU A 280 -3.70 5.36 -0.35
N ILE A 281 -3.49 4.24 0.36
CA ILE A 281 -2.99 4.30 1.73
C ILE A 281 -1.49 4.55 1.66
N ALA A 282 -1.09 5.75 2.06
CA ALA A 282 0.29 6.17 2.02
C ALA A 282 1.04 5.86 3.32
N GLU A 283 0.39 5.58 4.45
CA GLU A 283 1.07 5.17 5.69
C GLU A 283 0.06 4.73 6.75
N VAL A 284 0.45 3.74 7.57
CA VAL A 284 -0.21 3.43 8.84
C VAL A 284 0.83 3.52 9.94
N ARG A 285 0.58 4.35 10.96
CA ARG A 285 1.50 4.56 12.09
C ARG A 285 0.78 4.58 13.43
N GLY A 286 1.46 4.17 14.47
CA GLY A 286 1.00 4.23 15.86
C GLY A 286 1.84 5.16 16.72
N VAL A 287 1.57 5.14 18.02
CA VAL A 287 2.19 6.02 19.02
C VAL A 287 3.34 5.38 19.79
N ALA A 288 3.74 4.16 19.45
CA ALA A 288 4.86 3.47 20.10
C ALA A 288 6.22 3.92 19.53
N LYS A 289 7.31 3.31 20.04
CA LYS A 289 8.67 3.58 19.58
C LYS A 289 8.76 3.43 18.07
N ASP A 290 9.42 4.40 17.43
CA ASP A 290 9.58 4.48 15.97
C ASP A 290 8.24 4.54 15.21
N GLN A 291 7.20 5.08 15.86
CA GLN A 291 5.83 5.21 15.34
C GLN A 291 5.16 3.87 15.02
N ASN A 292 5.60 2.79 15.67
CA ASN A 292 4.93 1.50 15.60
C ASN A 292 3.55 1.56 16.28
N LEU A 293 2.70 0.58 15.96
CA LEU A 293 1.49 0.34 16.73
C LEU A 293 1.87 0.00 18.17
N ASP A 294 1.08 0.50 19.12
CA ASP A 294 1.23 0.07 20.50
C ASP A 294 0.82 -1.41 20.66
N GLU A 295 1.29 -2.03 21.74
CA GLU A 295 1.13 -3.47 21.98
C GLU A 295 -0.34 -3.91 21.94
N GLN A 296 -1.25 -3.18 22.61
CA GLN A 296 -2.66 -3.56 22.66
C GLN A 296 -3.35 -3.38 21.31
N ILE A 297 -3.01 -2.35 20.53
CA ILE A 297 -3.56 -2.17 19.18
C ILE A 297 -3.01 -3.22 18.22
N SER A 298 -1.71 -3.53 18.29
CA SER A 298 -1.06 -4.52 17.43
C SER A 298 -1.67 -5.92 17.56
N GLN A 299 -2.20 -6.24 18.74
CA GLN A 299 -2.88 -7.51 19.04
C GLN A 299 -4.41 -7.43 18.85
N SER A 300 -4.93 -6.30 18.37
CA SER A 300 -6.37 -6.06 18.19
C SER A 300 -6.78 -6.04 16.72
N ALA A 301 -8.09 -6.11 16.48
CA ALA A 301 -8.66 -5.99 15.14
C ALA A 301 -8.80 -4.53 14.65
N VAL A 302 -8.40 -3.50 15.42
CA VAL A 302 -8.71 -2.10 15.11
C VAL A 302 -8.19 -1.68 13.74
N VAL A 303 -6.92 -1.98 13.44
CA VAL A 303 -6.29 -1.63 12.16
C VAL A 303 -6.80 -2.54 11.04
N ALA A 304 -6.80 -3.86 11.26
CA ALA A 304 -7.26 -4.83 10.25
C ALA A 304 -8.71 -4.59 9.82
N THR A 305 -9.59 -4.21 10.75
CA THR A 305 -10.98 -3.84 10.43
C THR A 305 -11.03 -2.59 9.57
N LYS A 306 -10.22 -1.57 9.90
CA LYS A 306 -10.17 -0.34 9.12
C LYS A 306 -9.60 -0.56 7.72
N LEU A 307 -8.58 -1.41 7.57
CA LEU A 307 -8.02 -1.76 6.27
C LEU A 307 -9.04 -2.46 5.37
N LYS A 308 -9.88 -3.34 5.93
CA LYS A 308 -10.98 -3.97 5.19
C LYS A 308 -12.01 -2.97 4.66
N GLU A 309 -12.25 -1.86 5.36
CA GLU A 309 -13.17 -0.80 4.89
C GLU A 309 -12.65 -0.11 3.62
N PHE A 310 -11.34 -0.14 3.35
CA PHE A 310 -10.75 0.40 2.13
C PHE A 310 -10.80 -0.58 0.94
N GLY A 311 -11.39 -1.77 1.11
CA GLY A 311 -11.56 -2.76 0.04
C GLY A 311 -10.22 -3.21 -0.56
N ASP A 312 -10.13 -3.20 -1.89
CA ASP A 312 -8.94 -3.63 -2.63
C ASP A 312 -7.68 -2.84 -2.25
N GLU A 313 -7.84 -1.54 -1.93
CA GLU A 313 -6.70 -0.70 -1.54
C GLU A 313 -6.11 -1.14 -0.19
N GLY A 314 -6.96 -1.57 0.76
CA GLY A 314 -6.49 -2.12 2.02
C GLY A 314 -5.62 -3.37 1.83
N GLN A 315 -6.07 -4.28 0.94
CA GLN A 315 -5.32 -5.50 0.64
C GLN A 315 -4.00 -5.20 -0.08
N LYS A 316 -4.00 -4.25 -1.02
CA LYS A 316 -2.78 -3.76 -1.70
C LYS A 316 -1.80 -3.15 -0.71
N PHE A 317 -2.27 -2.32 0.21
CA PHE A 317 -1.44 -1.72 1.25
C PHE A 317 -0.78 -2.80 2.14
N GLU A 318 -1.56 -3.77 2.64
CA GLU A 318 -1.03 -4.85 3.48
C GLU A 318 0.05 -5.65 2.75
N LYS A 319 -0.17 -5.92 1.46
CA LYS A 319 0.83 -6.57 0.63
C LYS A 319 2.09 -5.72 0.46
N ARG A 320 1.95 -4.45 0.04
CA ARG A 320 3.08 -3.53 -0.13
C ARG A 320 3.91 -3.36 1.15
N ASP A 321 3.24 -3.18 2.30
CA ASP A 321 3.91 -3.03 3.59
C ASP A 321 4.70 -4.29 3.99
N ARG A 322 4.11 -5.48 3.82
CA ARG A 322 4.79 -6.75 4.08
C ARG A 322 5.96 -6.97 3.13
N ASP A 323 5.76 -6.76 1.84
CA ASP A 323 6.78 -6.96 0.81
C ASP A 323 7.98 -6.03 1.05
N MET A 324 7.73 -4.74 1.36
CA MET A 324 8.78 -3.77 1.64
C MET A 324 9.54 -4.02 2.94
N LYS A 325 8.87 -4.52 3.98
CA LYS A 325 9.55 -4.97 5.21
C LYS A 325 10.47 -6.14 4.95
N LEU A 326 9.97 -7.18 4.28
CA LEU A 326 10.77 -8.38 3.96
C LEU A 326 11.94 -8.04 3.02
N LEU A 327 11.72 -7.23 1.99
CA LEU A 327 12.81 -6.79 1.09
C LEU A 327 13.88 -5.98 1.83
N THR A 328 13.48 -5.15 2.80
CA THR A 328 14.43 -4.40 3.65
C THR A 328 15.23 -5.33 4.56
N GLU A 329 14.60 -6.38 5.11
CA GLU A 329 15.30 -7.42 5.88
C GLU A 329 16.31 -8.17 5.01
N ILE A 330 15.91 -8.58 3.80
CA ILE A 330 16.79 -9.26 2.82
C ILE A 330 17.95 -8.35 2.39
N GLU A 331 17.72 -7.07 2.12
CA GLU A 331 18.77 -6.10 1.80
C GLU A 331 19.78 -5.97 2.95
N ASN A 332 19.29 -5.92 4.20
CA ASN A 332 20.17 -5.87 5.38
C ASN A 332 21.00 -7.14 5.53
N LYS A 333 20.41 -8.33 5.30
CA LYS A 333 21.13 -9.61 5.30
C LYS A 333 22.18 -9.67 4.20
N ALA A 334 21.82 -9.27 2.99
CA ALA A 334 22.73 -9.23 1.85
C ALA A 334 23.92 -8.29 2.11
N ARG A 335 23.70 -7.12 2.72
CA ARG A 335 24.78 -6.19 3.10
C ARG A 335 25.73 -6.77 4.16
N LEU A 336 25.23 -7.71 4.98
CA LEU A 336 26.00 -8.37 6.03
C LEU A 336 26.56 -9.73 5.59
N ASP A 337 26.50 -10.05 4.30
CA ASP A 337 26.89 -11.34 3.71
C ASP A 337 26.25 -12.56 4.40
N GLN A 338 25.00 -12.41 4.86
CA GLN A 338 24.24 -13.49 5.47
C GLN A 338 23.48 -14.31 4.42
N GLU A 339 23.43 -15.62 4.62
CA GLU A 339 22.65 -16.52 3.76
C GLU A 339 21.14 -16.23 3.86
N LEU A 340 20.44 -16.36 2.73
CA LEU A 340 19.00 -16.21 2.64
C LEU A 340 18.33 -17.58 2.74
N SER A 341 17.18 -17.63 3.43
CA SER A 341 16.38 -18.86 3.48
C SER A 341 15.76 -19.18 2.12
N LYS A 342 15.22 -20.40 1.99
CA LYS A 342 14.45 -20.81 0.82
C LYS A 342 13.29 -19.85 0.53
N GLU A 343 12.53 -19.48 1.56
CA GLU A 343 11.38 -18.59 1.45
C GLU A 343 11.80 -17.17 1.05
N GLU A 344 12.91 -16.68 1.60
CA GLU A 344 13.47 -15.37 1.25
C GLU A 344 13.96 -15.33 -0.19
N LEU A 345 14.57 -16.41 -0.68
CA LEU A 345 14.97 -16.54 -2.08
C LEU A 345 13.75 -16.61 -3.00
N ARG A 346 12.74 -17.43 -2.66
CA ARG A 346 11.50 -17.51 -3.46
C ARG A 346 10.80 -16.17 -3.56
N PHE A 347 10.79 -15.40 -2.46
CA PHE A 347 10.30 -14.03 -2.45
C PHE A 347 11.17 -13.12 -3.33
N LEU A 348 12.49 -13.13 -3.16
CA LEU A 348 13.43 -12.28 -3.90
C LEU A 348 13.37 -12.51 -5.42
N TYR A 349 13.23 -13.76 -5.86
CA TYR A 349 13.06 -14.15 -7.27
C TYR A 349 11.60 -14.06 -7.76
N GLU A 350 10.70 -13.52 -6.93
CA GLU A 350 9.28 -13.30 -7.25
C GLU A 350 8.58 -14.59 -7.74
N ILE A 351 8.97 -15.76 -7.23
CA ILE A 351 8.44 -17.06 -7.70
C ILE A 351 6.97 -17.22 -7.33
N ASP A 352 6.62 -16.85 -6.10
CA ASP A 352 5.27 -17.05 -5.57
C ASP A 352 4.34 -15.87 -5.90
N SER A 353 4.88 -14.65 -5.94
CA SER A 353 4.17 -13.45 -6.35
C SER A 353 5.15 -12.32 -6.64
N LYS A 354 4.76 -11.37 -7.48
CA LYS A 354 5.50 -10.12 -7.70
C LYS A 354 5.63 -9.31 -6.40
N ILE A 355 6.79 -8.72 -6.14
CA ILE A 355 7.04 -7.78 -5.05
C ILE A 355 6.42 -6.43 -5.40
N GLU A 356 5.61 -5.90 -4.48
CA GLU A 356 4.98 -4.59 -4.66
C GLU A 356 5.52 -3.56 -3.67
N GLY A 357 6.01 -2.43 -4.19
CA GLY A 357 6.39 -1.27 -3.39
C GLY A 357 5.36 -0.13 -3.48
N PHE A 358 5.63 0.97 -2.78
CA PHE A 358 4.84 2.21 -2.88
C PHE A 358 5.27 3.09 -4.07
N GLY A 359 6.30 2.71 -4.82
CA GLY A 359 6.76 3.38 -6.03
C GLY A 359 6.06 2.91 -7.31
N TYR A 360 6.22 3.69 -8.38
CA TYR A 360 5.62 3.39 -9.70
C TYR A 360 6.39 2.34 -10.51
N LYS A 361 7.62 2.02 -10.13
CA LYS A 361 8.51 1.08 -10.83
C LYS A 361 8.86 -0.08 -9.91
N GLY A 362 9.32 -1.19 -10.49
CA GLY A 362 9.90 -2.29 -9.72
C GLY A 362 11.04 -1.79 -8.83
N ASP A 363 11.14 -2.38 -7.63
CA ASP A 363 12.13 -1.96 -6.64
C ASP A 363 13.55 -2.32 -7.12
N PRO A 364 14.45 -1.33 -7.30
CA PRO A 364 15.80 -1.58 -7.82
C PRO A 364 16.63 -2.50 -6.91
N ARG A 365 16.28 -2.61 -5.62
CA ARG A 365 16.97 -3.51 -4.67
C ARG A 365 16.96 -4.96 -5.12
N ILE A 366 15.87 -5.41 -5.73
CA ILE A 366 15.72 -6.80 -6.18
C ILE A 366 16.86 -7.17 -7.14
N GLY A 367 17.02 -6.39 -8.21
CA GLY A 367 18.08 -6.59 -9.19
C GLY A 367 19.48 -6.38 -8.61
N GLN A 368 19.66 -5.38 -7.73
CA GLN A 368 20.94 -5.10 -7.08
C GLN A 368 21.41 -6.25 -6.17
N ILE A 369 20.49 -6.88 -5.45
CA ILE A 369 20.78 -8.03 -4.58
C ILE A 369 21.08 -9.25 -5.46
N ILE A 370 20.21 -9.60 -6.41
CA ILE A 370 20.37 -10.77 -7.28
C ILE A 370 21.68 -10.71 -8.09
N ALA A 371 22.10 -9.51 -8.54
CA ALA A 371 23.32 -9.34 -9.34
C ALA A 371 24.59 -9.82 -8.62
N ASN A 372 24.62 -9.80 -7.29
CA ASN A 372 25.76 -10.21 -6.48
C ASN A 372 25.66 -11.65 -5.95
N ARG A 373 24.67 -12.43 -6.39
CA ARG A 373 24.42 -13.79 -5.91
C ARG A 373 24.79 -14.86 -6.93
N ASP A 374 25.14 -16.04 -6.44
CA ASP A 374 25.25 -17.25 -7.28
C ASP A 374 23.85 -17.81 -7.55
N LYS A 375 23.32 -17.47 -8.72
CA LYS A 375 21.95 -17.81 -9.11
C LYS A 375 21.70 -19.31 -9.16
N TYR A 376 22.71 -20.11 -9.53
CA TYR A 376 22.57 -21.57 -9.57
C TYR A 376 22.37 -22.15 -8.16
N THR A 377 23.15 -21.69 -7.18
CA THR A 377 22.99 -22.06 -5.77
C THR A 377 21.62 -21.64 -5.26
N ASP A 378 21.17 -20.43 -5.58
CA ASP A 378 19.84 -19.96 -5.19
C ASP A 378 18.73 -20.86 -5.74
N ILE A 379 18.78 -21.24 -7.02
CA ILE A 379 17.79 -22.15 -7.62
C ILE A 379 17.82 -23.52 -6.93
N ASN A 380 19.01 -24.05 -6.63
CA ASN A 380 19.10 -25.31 -5.90
C ASN A 380 18.45 -25.23 -4.52
N VAL A 381 18.63 -24.13 -3.79
CA VAL A 381 17.96 -23.93 -2.49
C VAL A 381 16.44 -23.77 -2.67
N MET A 382 15.99 -22.94 -3.62
CA MET A 382 14.57 -22.66 -3.86
C MET A 382 13.76 -23.90 -4.29
N PHE A 383 14.42 -24.85 -4.96
CA PHE A 383 13.81 -26.05 -5.51
C PHE A 383 14.36 -27.36 -4.91
N ASP A 384 14.97 -27.30 -3.72
CA ASP A 384 15.46 -28.46 -2.98
C ASP A 384 16.36 -29.41 -3.80
N GLY A 385 17.23 -28.86 -4.66
CA GLY A 385 18.15 -29.61 -5.50
C GLY A 385 17.48 -30.42 -6.63
N LYS A 386 16.23 -30.10 -6.98
CA LYS A 386 15.45 -30.82 -8.01
C LYS A 386 16.06 -30.77 -9.42
N PHE A 387 16.85 -29.74 -9.72
CA PHE A 387 17.34 -29.46 -11.08
C PHE A 387 18.86 -29.58 -11.16
N THR A 388 19.33 -30.20 -12.23
CA THR A 388 20.76 -30.25 -12.58
C THR A 388 21.24 -28.95 -13.22
N ARG A 389 22.56 -28.77 -13.36
CA ARG A 389 23.13 -27.55 -13.97
C ARG A 389 22.70 -27.33 -15.41
N GLU A 390 22.55 -28.41 -16.18
CA GLU A 390 22.14 -28.40 -17.58
C GLU A 390 20.64 -28.13 -17.76
N GLU A 391 19.85 -28.31 -16.70
CA GLU A 391 18.41 -27.99 -16.68
C GLU A 391 18.14 -26.53 -16.26
N ILE A 392 19.19 -25.80 -15.88
CA ILE A 392 19.12 -24.40 -15.46
C ILE A 392 19.85 -23.53 -16.48
N SER A 393 19.12 -22.62 -17.10
CA SER A 393 19.62 -21.70 -18.12
C SER A 393 19.65 -20.26 -17.62
N SER A 394 20.56 -19.46 -18.17
CA SER A 394 20.68 -18.02 -17.93
C SER A 394 20.95 -17.22 -19.20
N THR A 395 21.07 -17.93 -20.32
CA THR A 395 21.28 -17.38 -21.66
C THR A 395 20.23 -17.92 -22.62
N ARG A 396 20.05 -17.23 -23.74
CA ARG A 396 19.14 -17.64 -24.81
C ARG A 396 19.50 -19.03 -25.35
N GLU A 397 20.78 -19.28 -25.57
CA GLU A 397 21.28 -20.53 -26.15
C GLU A 397 21.03 -21.71 -25.21
N GLU A 398 21.29 -21.53 -23.91
CA GLU A 398 20.98 -22.54 -22.90
C GLU A 398 19.47 -22.80 -22.80
N ALA A 399 18.66 -21.74 -22.83
CA ALA A 399 17.20 -21.83 -22.75
C ALA A 399 16.61 -22.64 -23.92
N LEU A 400 17.17 -22.47 -25.12
CA LEU A 400 16.72 -23.14 -26.34
C LEU A 400 17.47 -24.45 -26.64
N SER A 401 18.33 -24.92 -25.72
CA SER A 401 19.06 -26.19 -25.86
C SER A 401 18.16 -27.43 -25.90
N GLY A 402 16.91 -27.28 -25.46
CA GLY A 402 15.94 -28.36 -25.28
C GLY A 402 16.13 -29.21 -24.04
N LYS A 403 17.10 -28.86 -23.18
CA LYS A 403 17.33 -29.48 -21.85
C LYS A 403 16.87 -28.59 -20.70
N ALA A 404 16.92 -27.28 -20.89
CA ALA A 404 16.57 -26.31 -19.86
C ALA A 404 15.10 -26.48 -19.42
N LYS A 405 14.90 -26.53 -18.11
CA LYS A 405 13.59 -26.54 -17.44
C LYS A 405 13.33 -25.22 -16.71
N ILE A 406 14.40 -24.57 -16.24
CA ILE A 406 14.33 -23.24 -15.62
C ILE A 406 15.20 -22.28 -16.41
N HIS A 407 14.71 -21.06 -16.61
CA HIS A 407 15.49 -19.92 -17.06
C HIS A 407 15.55 -18.85 -15.97
N ILE A 408 16.73 -18.27 -15.75
CA ILE A 408 16.95 -17.23 -14.75
C ILE A 408 17.12 -15.88 -15.43
N GLY A 409 16.27 -14.92 -15.08
CA GLY A 409 16.22 -13.60 -15.69
C GLY A 409 15.28 -13.54 -16.90
N ASP A 410 15.32 -12.41 -17.59
CA ASP A 410 14.52 -12.17 -18.78
C ASP A 410 15.00 -13.04 -19.94
N LEU A 411 14.06 -13.74 -20.59
CA LEU A 411 14.31 -14.46 -21.83
C LEU A 411 13.81 -13.63 -23.02
N ASP A 412 14.74 -12.98 -23.72
CA ASP A 412 14.46 -12.17 -24.90
C ASP A 412 14.63 -12.96 -26.21
N LEU A 413 13.49 -13.25 -26.83
CA LEU A 413 13.30 -13.87 -28.13
C LEU A 413 12.48 -12.96 -29.06
N SER A 414 12.52 -11.65 -28.85
CA SER A 414 11.69 -10.70 -29.59
C SER A 414 11.93 -10.67 -31.09
N ASP A 415 13.04 -11.24 -31.56
CA ASP A 415 13.43 -11.41 -32.97
C ASP A 415 13.06 -12.78 -33.55
N LEU A 416 12.62 -13.74 -32.73
CA LEU A 416 12.29 -15.10 -33.18
C LEU A 416 11.01 -15.09 -34.03
N LYS A 417 11.16 -15.34 -35.33
CA LYS A 417 10.04 -15.37 -36.28
C LYS A 417 9.30 -16.69 -36.34
N GLU A 418 10.00 -17.80 -36.14
CA GLU A 418 9.43 -19.14 -36.26
C GLU A 418 9.86 -19.98 -35.06
N ALA A 419 8.90 -20.68 -34.46
CA ALA A 419 9.15 -21.66 -33.42
C ALA A 419 8.57 -23.01 -33.86
N ILE A 420 9.43 -23.88 -34.41
CA ILE A 420 9.04 -25.22 -34.89
C ILE A 420 9.76 -26.26 -34.05
N GLY A 421 9.02 -27.02 -33.25
CA GLY A 421 9.56 -28.03 -32.33
C GLY A 421 10.42 -27.45 -31.21
N VAL A 422 10.32 -26.14 -30.95
CA VAL A 422 11.10 -25.45 -29.92
C VAL A 422 10.61 -25.89 -28.54
N LYS A 423 11.55 -26.30 -27.69
CA LYS A 423 11.31 -26.63 -26.30
C LYS A 423 11.76 -25.46 -25.43
N PHE A 424 10.80 -24.67 -24.96
CA PHE A 424 11.06 -23.64 -23.97
C PHE A 424 11.22 -24.24 -22.58
N PRO A 425 11.96 -23.58 -21.67
CA PRO A 425 11.95 -23.91 -20.25
C PRO A 425 10.53 -23.85 -19.68
N ASP A 426 10.20 -24.75 -18.75
CA ASP A 426 8.89 -24.78 -18.09
C ASP A 426 8.66 -23.53 -17.23
N THR A 427 9.73 -22.99 -16.62
CA THR A 427 9.70 -21.82 -15.74
C THR A 427 10.74 -20.78 -16.18
N ILE A 428 10.32 -19.52 -16.26
CA ILE A 428 11.18 -18.36 -16.49
C ILE A 428 11.05 -17.43 -15.28
N LEU A 429 12.16 -17.20 -14.59
CA LEU A 429 12.23 -16.27 -13.45
C LEU A 429 12.56 -14.86 -13.95
N GLY A 430 11.64 -14.30 -14.70
CA GLY A 430 11.75 -13.01 -15.37
C GLY A 430 10.72 -12.85 -16.48
N GLU A 431 10.88 -11.82 -17.31
CA GLU A 431 9.99 -11.55 -18.45
C GLU A 431 10.28 -12.50 -19.62
N PHE A 432 9.22 -12.94 -20.31
CA PHE A 432 9.33 -13.75 -21.52
C PHE A 432 8.89 -12.96 -22.76
N LYS A 433 9.86 -12.54 -23.59
CA LYS A 433 9.63 -11.62 -24.71
C LYS A 433 9.74 -12.36 -26.04
N ILE A 434 8.67 -12.39 -26.83
CA ILE A 434 8.62 -13.14 -28.12
C ILE A 434 7.72 -12.45 -29.16
N SER A 435 7.95 -11.15 -29.38
CA SER A 435 7.04 -10.28 -30.13
C SER A 435 7.01 -10.49 -31.66
N ALA A 436 8.08 -10.98 -32.29
CA ALA A 436 8.17 -11.15 -33.74
C ALA A 436 7.69 -12.52 -34.24
N LEU A 437 7.19 -13.39 -33.37
CA LEU A 437 6.80 -14.75 -33.75
C LEU A 437 5.63 -14.70 -34.74
N GLU A 438 5.83 -15.24 -35.93
CA GLU A 438 4.86 -15.34 -37.03
C GLU A 438 4.28 -16.75 -37.13
N ILE A 439 5.08 -17.78 -36.84
CA ILE A 439 4.69 -19.19 -36.93
C ILE A 439 5.07 -19.94 -35.66
N ALA A 440 4.13 -20.68 -35.07
CA ALA A 440 4.37 -21.61 -33.97
C ALA A 440 3.86 -23.01 -34.32
N LYS A 441 4.74 -24.02 -34.24
CA LYS A 441 4.40 -25.42 -34.53
C LYS A 441 5.05 -26.38 -33.55
N ASP A 442 4.26 -27.26 -32.95
CA ASP A 442 4.72 -28.25 -31.98
C ASP A 442 5.45 -27.59 -30.78
N VAL A 443 4.81 -26.54 -30.22
CA VAL A 443 5.37 -25.68 -29.17
C VAL A 443 4.54 -25.75 -27.89
N THR A 444 5.22 -25.91 -26.76
CA THR A 444 4.64 -25.63 -25.43
C THR A 444 5.31 -24.39 -24.87
N PHE A 445 4.52 -23.35 -24.63
CA PHE A 445 5.01 -22.14 -23.97
C PHE A 445 5.30 -22.41 -22.49
N PRO A 446 6.22 -21.64 -21.88
CA PRO A 446 6.54 -21.76 -20.45
C PRO A 446 5.27 -21.69 -19.59
N ASN A 447 5.18 -22.55 -18.58
CA ASN A 447 4.05 -22.63 -17.66
C ASN A 447 4.05 -21.48 -16.65
N GLN A 448 5.23 -20.93 -16.34
CA GLN A 448 5.40 -19.86 -15.35
C GLN A 448 6.41 -18.83 -15.86
N PHE A 449 5.99 -17.57 -15.94
CA PHE A 449 6.83 -16.41 -16.25
C PHE A 449 6.15 -15.13 -15.74
N HIS A 450 6.90 -14.03 -15.66
CA HIS A 450 6.34 -12.74 -15.25
C HIS A 450 5.87 -11.92 -16.45
N GLY A 451 4.76 -11.20 -16.27
CA GLY A 451 4.29 -10.19 -17.21
C GLY A 451 3.39 -10.72 -18.34
N ASP A 452 3.36 -9.95 -19.42
CA ASP A 452 2.46 -10.14 -20.56
C ASP A 452 3.08 -11.08 -21.60
N LEU A 453 2.23 -11.83 -22.32
CA LEU A 453 2.63 -12.61 -23.50
C LEU A 453 2.12 -11.95 -24.79
N PHE A 454 3.00 -11.14 -25.39
CA PHE A 454 2.70 -10.42 -26.62
C PHE A 454 3.12 -11.21 -27.87
N LEU A 455 2.15 -11.83 -28.53
CA LEU A 455 2.31 -12.55 -29.80
C LEU A 455 1.60 -11.81 -30.93
N LEU A 456 1.94 -10.52 -31.07
CA LEU A 456 1.26 -9.57 -31.96
C LEU A 456 1.41 -9.90 -33.45
N ASN A 457 2.41 -10.68 -33.82
CA ASN A 457 2.69 -11.06 -35.19
C ASN A 457 2.34 -12.51 -35.52
N LEU A 458 1.86 -13.30 -34.55
CA LEU A 458 1.61 -14.72 -34.76
C LEU A 458 0.47 -14.88 -35.74
N GLU A 459 0.74 -15.43 -36.92
CA GLU A 459 -0.24 -15.63 -37.99
C GLU A 459 -0.74 -17.07 -38.02
N SER A 460 0.10 -18.05 -37.66
CA SER A 460 -0.24 -19.47 -37.68
C SER A 460 0.25 -20.23 -36.45
N ALA A 461 -0.63 -21.05 -35.87
CA ALA A 461 -0.33 -21.91 -34.73
C ALA A 461 -0.82 -23.35 -34.98
N GLU A 462 0.07 -24.34 -34.92
CA GLU A 462 -0.25 -25.77 -35.02
C GLU A 462 0.32 -26.56 -33.82
N ASN A 463 -0.52 -27.31 -33.11
CA ASN A 463 -0.13 -28.09 -31.93
C ASN A 463 0.56 -27.21 -30.85
N VAL A 464 -0.06 -26.09 -30.50
CA VAL A 464 0.48 -25.10 -29.56
C VAL A 464 -0.24 -25.17 -28.21
N ARG A 465 0.53 -25.23 -27.12
CA ARG A 465 0.01 -25.16 -25.75
C ARG A 465 0.50 -23.90 -25.06
N PHE A 466 -0.44 -23.09 -24.58
CA PHE A 466 -0.17 -21.96 -23.69
C PHE A 466 -0.16 -22.41 -22.22
N PRO A 467 0.45 -21.64 -21.29
CA PRO A 467 0.34 -21.89 -19.85
C PRO A 467 -1.11 -21.95 -19.37
N GLU A 468 -1.35 -22.62 -18.24
CA GLU A 468 -2.71 -22.71 -17.67
C GLU A 468 -3.27 -21.34 -17.25
N ALA A 469 -2.40 -20.41 -16.84
CA ALA A 469 -2.73 -19.04 -16.48
C ALA A 469 -1.64 -18.08 -16.99
N ILE A 470 -2.04 -16.84 -17.30
CA ILE A 470 -1.13 -15.73 -17.61
C ILE A 470 -1.58 -14.58 -16.71
N ASP A 471 -0.69 -14.12 -15.84
CA ASP A 471 -0.98 -13.03 -14.91
C ASP A 471 -1.13 -11.68 -15.65
N GLY A 472 -0.43 -11.53 -16.78
CA GLY A 472 -0.53 -10.40 -17.69
C GLY A 472 -1.51 -10.59 -18.87
N LEU A 473 -1.39 -9.72 -19.86
CA LEU A 473 -2.13 -9.72 -21.10
C LEU A 473 -1.63 -10.81 -22.05
N LEU A 474 -2.57 -11.52 -22.69
CA LEU A 474 -2.29 -12.38 -23.85
C LEU A 474 -2.79 -11.70 -25.12
N SER A 475 -1.89 -11.43 -26.07
CA SER A 475 -2.27 -10.85 -27.36
C SER A 475 -1.99 -11.77 -28.53
N LEU A 476 -3.04 -12.10 -29.29
CA LEU A 476 -3.02 -12.99 -30.46
C LEU A 476 -3.70 -12.32 -31.68
N SER A 477 -3.57 -11.00 -31.77
CA SER A 477 -4.42 -10.17 -32.64
C SER A 477 -4.34 -10.57 -34.11
N LYS A 478 -3.15 -10.89 -34.64
CA LYS A 478 -2.92 -11.26 -36.04
C LYS A 478 -3.08 -12.75 -36.37
N LEU A 479 -3.49 -13.59 -35.41
CA LEU A 479 -3.62 -15.03 -35.66
C LEU A 479 -4.68 -15.27 -36.73
N LYS A 480 -4.29 -15.89 -37.86
CA LYS A 480 -5.16 -16.21 -39.00
C LYS A 480 -5.62 -17.66 -38.99
N SER A 481 -4.74 -18.58 -38.57
CA SER A 481 -5.07 -20.01 -38.46
C SER A 481 -4.57 -20.64 -37.18
N ALA A 482 -5.43 -21.43 -36.54
CA ALA A 482 -5.11 -22.16 -35.32
C ALA A 482 -5.55 -23.63 -35.45
N LYS A 483 -4.62 -24.56 -35.28
CA LYS A 483 -4.87 -26.01 -35.29
C LYS A 483 -4.32 -26.66 -34.01
N ASN A 484 -5.16 -27.40 -33.28
CA ASN A 484 -4.82 -28.04 -32.01
C ASN A 484 -4.18 -27.06 -31.00
N VAL A 485 -4.77 -25.88 -30.83
CA VAL A 485 -4.27 -24.82 -29.93
C VAL A 485 -5.01 -24.86 -28.61
N MET A 486 -4.28 -24.91 -27.49
CA MET A 486 -4.83 -24.82 -26.14
C MET A 486 -4.44 -23.49 -25.51
N LEU A 487 -5.40 -22.58 -25.38
CA LEU A 487 -5.25 -21.29 -24.70
C LEU A 487 -5.31 -21.46 -23.17
N PRO A 488 -4.88 -20.45 -22.38
CA PRO A 488 -4.96 -20.50 -20.93
C PRO A 488 -6.39 -20.73 -20.43
N ASN A 489 -6.54 -21.41 -19.29
CA ASN A 489 -7.85 -21.73 -18.73
C ASN A 489 -8.64 -20.48 -18.31
N THR A 490 -7.93 -19.43 -17.85
CA THR A 490 -8.52 -18.15 -17.43
C THR A 490 -7.81 -16.99 -18.12
N VAL A 491 -8.59 -16.04 -18.65
CA VAL A 491 -8.10 -14.76 -19.17
C VAL A 491 -8.97 -13.64 -18.60
N ASN A 492 -8.34 -12.70 -17.90
CA ASN A 492 -9.06 -11.63 -17.18
C ASN A 492 -9.35 -10.37 -18.03
N HIS A 493 -8.92 -10.36 -19.29
CA HIS A 493 -9.00 -9.21 -20.20
C HIS A 493 -9.68 -9.60 -21.52
N ASP A 494 -9.86 -8.61 -22.41
CA ASP A 494 -10.34 -8.87 -23.76
C ASP A 494 -9.35 -9.75 -24.53
N LEU A 495 -9.86 -10.69 -25.33
CA LEU A 495 -9.07 -11.55 -26.20
C LEU A 495 -9.41 -11.24 -27.67
N PRO A 496 -8.78 -10.21 -28.26
CA PRO A 496 -9.03 -9.84 -29.65
C PRO A 496 -8.30 -10.80 -30.59
N MET A 497 -9.07 -11.54 -31.39
CA MET A 497 -8.58 -12.48 -32.41
C MET A 497 -9.32 -12.23 -33.73
N HIS A 498 -9.44 -10.94 -34.08
CA HIS A 498 -10.29 -10.46 -35.17
C HIS A 498 -9.91 -10.97 -36.56
N PHE A 499 -8.67 -11.44 -36.73
CA PHE A 499 -8.14 -11.99 -37.98
C PHE A 499 -8.18 -13.53 -38.03
N LEU A 500 -8.63 -14.21 -36.98
CA LEU A 500 -8.67 -15.68 -36.98
C LEU A 500 -9.74 -16.15 -37.96
N GLU A 501 -9.31 -16.77 -39.06
CA GLU A 501 -10.18 -17.27 -40.14
C GLU A 501 -10.51 -18.75 -39.97
N ILE A 502 -9.55 -19.54 -39.47
CA ILE A 502 -9.66 -21.00 -39.34
C ILE A 502 -9.26 -21.44 -37.93
N ALA A 503 -10.16 -22.16 -37.26
CA ALA A 503 -9.92 -22.81 -35.98
C ALA A 503 -10.25 -24.30 -36.07
N ASP A 504 -9.27 -25.18 -35.84
CA ASP A 504 -9.44 -26.64 -35.81
C ASP A 504 -8.86 -27.19 -34.50
N GLY A 505 -9.66 -27.82 -33.64
CA GLY A 505 -9.19 -28.33 -32.35
C GLY A 505 -8.72 -27.24 -31.37
N VAL A 506 -9.29 -26.03 -31.45
CA VAL A 506 -8.93 -24.91 -30.57
C VAL A 506 -9.74 -24.93 -29.28
N ARG A 507 -9.07 -24.88 -28.14
CA ARG A 507 -9.68 -24.70 -26.82
C ARG A 507 -9.44 -23.27 -26.34
N PHE A 508 -10.52 -22.49 -26.27
CA PHE A 508 -10.51 -21.16 -25.68
C PHE A 508 -10.53 -21.23 -24.14
N PRO A 509 -10.23 -20.11 -23.45
CA PRO A 509 -10.30 -20.06 -22.00
C PRO A 509 -11.68 -20.46 -21.48
N ARG A 510 -11.73 -21.29 -20.44
CA ARG A 510 -13.00 -21.64 -19.77
C ARG A 510 -13.64 -20.41 -19.14
N THR A 511 -12.81 -19.56 -18.54
CA THR A 511 -13.20 -18.29 -17.92
C THR A 511 -12.59 -17.13 -18.70
N LEU A 512 -13.44 -16.25 -19.24
CA LEU A 512 -13.04 -15.03 -19.92
C LEU A 512 -13.80 -13.85 -19.31
N ASN A 513 -13.11 -12.97 -18.58
CA ASN A 513 -13.73 -11.79 -17.95
C ASN A 513 -13.77 -10.56 -18.88
N GLY A 514 -13.29 -10.72 -20.12
CA GLY A 514 -13.38 -9.74 -21.20
C GLY A 514 -14.22 -10.23 -22.37
N THR A 515 -14.00 -9.60 -23.52
CA THR A 515 -14.71 -9.83 -24.77
C THR A 515 -13.87 -10.74 -25.67
N LEU A 516 -14.51 -11.76 -26.27
CA LEU A 516 -13.89 -12.61 -27.29
C LEU A 516 -14.18 -12.04 -28.68
N GLY A 517 -13.16 -11.55 -29.39
CA GLY A 517 -13.30 -10.96 -30.71
C GLY A 517 -12.95 -11.93 -31.84
N LEU A 518 -13.93 -12.38 -32.63
CA LEU A 518 -13.74 -13.40 -33.69
C LEU A 518 -14.44 -13.04 -35.01
N SER A 519 -14.31 -11.77 -35.42
CA SER A 519 -15.04 -11.21 -36.57
C SER A 519 -14.71 -11.85 -37.92
N ALA A 520 -13.52 -12.45 -38.08
CA ALA A 520 -13.11 -13.09 -39.33
C ALA A 520 -13.28 -14.61 -39.35
N LEU A 521 -13.75 -15.24 -38.26
CA LEU A 521 -13.80 -16.70 -38.17
C LEU A 521 -14.78 -17.26 -39.19
N ARG A 522 -14.25 -18.02 -40.17
CA ARG A 522 -15.01 -18.65 -41.26
C ARG A 522 -15.24 -20.14 -41.03
N VAL A 523 -14.24 -20.81 -40.49
CA VAL A 523 -14.27 -22.27 -40.26
C VAL A 523 -13.91 -22.58 -38.82
N ALA A 524 -14.78 -23.32 -38.14
CA ALA A 524 -14.56 -23.83 -36.79
C ALA A 524 -14.80 -25.34 -36.74
N LYS A 525 -13.78 -26.13 -36.41
CA LYS A 525 -13.86 -27.57 -36.24
C LYS A 525 -13.34 -27.97 -34.86
N ALA A 526 -14.08 -28.79 -34.12
CA ALA A 526 -13.70 -29.26 -32.78
C ALA A 526 -13.28 -28.11 -31.84
N VAL A 527 -13.98 -26.97 -31.91
CA VAL A 527 -13.67 -25.77 -31.12
C VAL A 527 -14.49 -25.77 -29.82
N GLU A 528 -13.82 -25.47 -28.70
CA GLU A 528 -14.44 -25.30 -27.39
C GLU A 528 -14.35 -23.82 -26.97
N PHE A 529 -15.49 -23.13 -26.88
CA PHE A 529 -15.58 -21.74 -26.43
C PHE A 529 -15.65 -21.60 -24.90
N PRO A 530 -15.51 -20.39 -24.34
CA PRO A 530 -15.69 -20.15 -22.90
C PRO A 530 -17.03 -20.64 -22.38
N ILE A 531 -17.10 -21.06 -21.11
CA ILE A 531 -18.32 -21.65 -20.52
C ILE A 531 -19.44 -20.59 -20.45
N LYS A 532 -19.09 -19.33 -20.17
CA LYS A 532 -20.02 -18.22 -20.02
C LYS A 532 -19.49 -16.98 -20.72
N LEU A 533 -20.39 -16.20 -21.32
CA LEU A 533 -20.10 -14.85 -21.81
C LEU A 533 -21.13 -13.86 -21.27
N ASP A 534 -20.65 -12.78 -20.65
CA ASP A 534 -21.49 -11.74 -20.02
C ASP A 534 -21.97 -10.65 -21.01
N LYS A 535 -21.65 -10.79 -22.30
CA LYS A 535 -21.99 -9.84 -23.36
C LYS A 535 -22.49 -10.56 -24.63
N ASP A 536 -22.80 -9.79 -25.66
CA ASP A 536 -23.08 -10.29 -27.01
C ASP A 536 -21.93 -11.15 -27.54
N PHE A 537 -22.27 -12.27 -28.17
CA PHE A 537 -21.32 -13.12 -28.88
C PHE A 537 -21.69 -13.22 -30.35
N THR A 538 -20.81 -12.74 -31.23
CA THR A 538 -21.12 -12.64 -32.65
C THR A 538 -19.98 -13.20 -33.49
N LEU A 539 -20.31 -14.20 -34.32
CA LEU A 539 -19.44 -14.79 -35.33
C LEU A 539 -20.01 -14.47 -36.70
N LEU A 540 -19.73 -13.25 -37.17
CA LEU A 540 -20.34 -12.68 -38.38
C LEU A 540 -20.11 -13.56 -39.61
N LYS A 541 -18.87 -13.98 -39.82
CA LYS A 541 -18.41 -14.68 -41.03
C LYS A 541 -18.35 -16.20 -40.91
N LEU A 542 -18.85 -16.79 -39.82
CA LEU A 542 -18.73 -18.22 -39.60
C LEU A 542 -19.61 -18.95 -40.61
N GLU A 543 -18.99 -19.55 -41.63
CA GLU A 543 -19.67 -20.28 -42.70
C GLU A 543 -19.87 -21.76 -42.32
N TYR A 544 -18.87 -22.34 -41.64
CA TYR A 544 -18.80 -23.78 -41.34
C TYR A 544 -18.43 -24.03 -39.88
N ALA A 545 -19.26 -24.81 -39.21
CA ALA A 545 -19.03 -25.32 -37.87
C ALA A 545 -19.19 -26.84 -37.83
N GLU A 546 -18.21 -27.55 -37.27
CA GLU A 546 -18.24 -29.00 -37.05
C GLU A 546 -17.78 -29.32 -35.62
N ASN A 547 -18.63 -29.99 -34.82
CA ASN A 547 -18.31 -30.35 -33.42
C ASN A 547 -17.89 -29.14 -32.56
N VAL A 548 -18.60 -28.02 -32.71
CA VAL A 548 -18.33 -26.76 -31.99
C VAL A 548 -19.20 -26.68 -30.75
N LYS A 549 -18.57 -26.44 -29.60
CA LYS A 549 -19.25 -26.19 -28.31
C LYS A 549 -19.27 -24.69 -28.04
N LEU A 550 -20.45 -24.08 -28.17
CA LEU A 550 -20.68 -22.69 -27.76
C LEU A 550 -20.77 -22.57 -26.23
N PRO A 551 -20.70 -21.34 -25.68
CA PRO A 551 -20.90 -21.10 -24.25
C PRO A 551 -22.23 -21.67 -23.76
N GLU A 552 -22.28 -22.21 -22.54
CA GLU A 552 -23.52 -22.69 -21.92
C GLU A 552 -24.50 -21.54 -21.68
N THR A 553 -23.99 -20.35 -21.33
CA THR A 553 -24.78 -19.15 -21.09
C THR A 553 -24.21 -17.93 -21.80
N ILE A 554 -25.08 -17.19 -22.50
CA ILE A 554 -24.78 -15.90 -23.11
C ILE A 554 -25.76 -14.86 -22.56
N ALA A 555 -25.26 -13.83 -21.87
CA ALA A 555 -26.09 -12.78 -21.30
C ALA A 555 -26.64 -11.80 -22.36
N GLY A 556 -25.98 -11.68 -23.51
CA GLY A 556 -26.42 -10.86 -24.63
C GLY A 556 -27.02 -11.68 -25.78
N LYS A 557 -26.91 -11.14 -27.00
CA LYS A 557 -27.34 -11.83 -28.23
C LYS A 557 -26.30 -12.85 -28.71
N LEU A 558 -26.77 -13.85 -29.47
CA LEU A 558 -25.91 -14.75 -30.26
C LEU A 558 -26.15 -14.53 -31.75
N GLY A 559 -25.11 -14.10 -32.47
CA GLY A 559 -25.18 -13.89 -33.92
C GLY A 559 -24.29 -14.85 -34.70
N LEU A 560 -24.89 -15.77 -35.48
CA LEU A 560 -24.20 -16.68 -36.42
C LEU A 560 -24.76 -16.44 -37.84
N TYR A 561 -24.46 -15.26 -38.39
CA TYR A 561 -25.17 -14.71 -39.55
C TYR A 561 -24.91 -15.47 -40.85
N ASP A 562 -23.67 -15.87 -41.11
CA ASP A 562 -23.26 -16.53 -42.37
C ASP A 562 -23.24 -18.07 -42.27
N LEU A 563 -23.72 -18.64 -41.16
CA LEU A 563 -23.62 -20.09 -40.90
C LEU A 563 -24.47 -20.88 -41.88
N ARG A 564 -23.82 -21.74 -42.69
CA ARG A 564 -24.49 -22.53 -43.74
C ARG A 564 -24.85 -23.95 -43.30
N SER A 565 -24.12 -24.48 -42.33
CA SER A 565 -24.32 -25.83 -41.77
C SER A 565 -24.14 -25.81 -40.25
N ALA A 566 -24.96 -26.59 -39.55
CA ALA A 566 -24.94 -26.72 -38.09
C ALA A 566 -24.60 -28.15 -37.63
N GLN A 567 -23.87 -28.91 -38.44
CA GLN A 567 -23.53 -30.30 -38.12
C GLN A 567 -22.68 -30.38 -36.85
N GLY A 568 -23.20 -31.04 -35.81
CA GLY A 568 -22.50 -31.16 -34.52
C GLY A 568 -22.30 -29.84 -33.78
N LEU A 569 -23.00 -28.77 -34.17
CA LEU A 569 -23.05 -27.52 -33.42
C LEU A 569 -23.98 -27.69 -32.22
N ILE A 570 -23.49 -27.34 -31.03
CA ILE A 570 -24.30 -27.29 -29.81
C ILE A 570 -24.52 -25.82 -29.46
N LEU A 571 -25.79 -25.39 -29.48
CA LEU A 571 -26.20 -24.05 -29.04
C LEU A 571 -26.11 -23.93 -27.51
N PRO A 572 -26.00 -22.69 -26.97
CA PRO A 572 -26.08 -22.45 -25.53
C PRO A 572 -27.34 -23.03 -24.89
N ASP A 573 -27.28 -23.34 -23.60
CA ASP A 573 -28.49 -23.69 -22.83
C ASP A 573 -29.37 -22.46 -22.64
N THR A 574 -28.76 -21.30 -22.40
CA THR A 574 -29.44 -20.03 -22.13
C THR A 574 -28.86 -18.87 -22.95
N ILE A 575 -29.74 -18.07 -23.56
CA ILE A 575 -29.42 -16.81 -24.22
C ILE A 575 -30.41 -15.75 -23.72
N ASN A 576 -29.94 -14.69 -23.08
CA ASN A 576 -30.81 -13.62 -22.55
C ASN A 576 -31.04 -12.48 -23.57
N GLY A 577 -31.06 -12.82 -24.86
CA GLY A 577 -31.11 -11.88 -25.97
C GLY A 577 -31.59 -12.53 -27.26
N ASP A 578 -31.28 -11.89 -28.39
CA ASP A 578 -31.71 -12.37 -29.71
C ASP A 578 -30.78 -13.49 -30.23
N LEU A 579 -31.35 -14.42 -30.99
CA LEU A 579 -30.62 -15.51 -31.68
C LEU A 579 -30.76 -15.35 -33.19
N TYR A 580 -29.64 -15.16 -33.89
CA TYR A 580 -29.59 -15.01 -35.35
C TYR A 580 -28.87 -16.19 -36.02
N LEU A 581 -29.60 -16.93 -36.85
CA LEU A 581 -29.18 -18.07 -37.69
C LEU A 581 -29.65 -17.87 -39.15
N GLY A 582 -29.67 -16.63 -39.65
CA GLY A 582 -30.42 -16.23 -40.85
C GLY A 582 -30.01 -16.93 -42.15
N SER A 583 -28.75 -17.35 -42.29
CA SER A 583 -28.24 -18.03 -43.49
C SER A 583 -28.30 -19.56 -43.44
N LEU A 584 -28.75 -20.14 -42.32
CA LEU A 584 -28.81 -21.58 -42.16
C LEU A 584 -29.96 -22.14 -43.02
N ILE A 585 -29.75 -23.28 -43.69
CA ILE A 585 -30.79 -23.91 -44.52
C ILE A 585 -31.79 -24.69 -43.64
N SER A 586 -31.28 -25.37 -42.62
CA SER A 586 -32.05 -26.22 -41.69
C SER A 586 -31.46 -26.15 -40.29
N ALA A 587 -32.31 -26.02 -39.29
CA ALA A 587 -31.97 -26.06 -37.86
C ALA A 587 -32.50 -27.34 -37.17
N SER A 588 -32.90 -28.35 -37.94
CA SER A 588 -33.54 -29.59 -37.46
C SER A 588 -32.75 -30.36 -36.39
N ASN A 589 -31.42 -30.25 -36.39
CA ASN A 589 -30.53 -30.88 -35.41
C ASN A 589 -30.17 -29.97 -34.23
N LEU A 590 -30.71 -28.74 -34.17
CA LEU A 590 -30.46 -27.78 -33.11
C LEU A 590 -31.63 -27.69 -32.14
N ARG A 591 -31.31 -27.55 -30.86
CA ARG A 591 -32.27 -27.20 -29.80
C ARG A 591 -32.19 -25.69 -29.55
N GLN A 592 -33.33 -25.01 -29.61
CA GLN A 592 -33.42 -23.60 -29.31
C GLN A 592 -33.10 -23.34 -27.82
N PRO A 593 -32.22 -22.39 -27.50
CA PRO A 593 -31.88 -22.04 -26.12
C PRO A 593 -33.06 -21.45 -25.34
N ILE A 594 -33.00 -21.54 -24.01
CA ILE A 594 -33.95 -20.89 -23.10
C ILE A 594 -33.63 -19.38 -23.02
N GLY A 595 -34.64 -18.53 -22.85
CA GLY A 595 -34.46 -17.08 -22.64
C GLY A 595 -34.38 -16.23 -23.91
N VAL A 596 -34.35 -16.86 -25.10
CA VAL A 596 -34.24 -16.15 -26.39
C VAL A 596 -35.41 -15.16 -26.56
N VAL A 597 -35.08 -13.88 -26.74
CA VAL A 597 -36.07 -12.79 -26.88
C VAL A 597 -36.67 -12.78 -28.28
N LYS A 598 -35.83 -12.81 -29.32
CA LYS A 598 -36.24 -12.99 -30.72
C LYS A 598 -35.36 -14.01 -31.42
N TYR A 599 -35.98 -14.82 -32.27
CA TYR A 599 -35.29 -15.82 -33.08
C TYR A 599 -35.42 -15.49 -34.57
N TYR A 600 -34.29 -15.48 -35.26
CA TYR A 600 -34.16 -15.21 -36.68
C TYR A 600 -33.44 -16.37 -37.37
N GLY A 601 -34.18 -17.33 -37.92
CA GLY A 601 -33.59 -18.48 -38.61
C GLY A 601 -34.64 -19.43 -39.20
N PRO A 602 -34.21 -20.63 -39.64
CA PRO A 602 -35.10 -21.66 -40.17
C PRO A 602 -36.22 -22.05 -39.20
N LYS A 603 -37.39 -22.38 -39.76
CA LYS A 603 -38.60 -22.73 -39.00
C LYS A 603 -38.54 -24.12 -38.35
N ASP A 604 -37.58 -24.95 -38.74
CA ASP A 604 -37.44 -26.35 -38.35
C ASP A 604 -36.57 -26.56 -37.09
N ILE A 605 -36.24 -25.49 -36.34
CA ILE A 605 -35.54 -25.60 -35.05
C ILE A 605 -36.38 -26.32 -33.99
N GLN A 606 -35.76 -27.21 -33.21
CA GLN A 606 -36.45 -27.87 -32.11
C GLN A 606 -36.63 -26.89 -30.95
N LYS A 607 -37.87 -26.64 -30.53
CA LYS A 607 -38.14 -25.82 -29.33
C LYS A 607 -37.63 -26.54 -28.09
N ALA A 608 -37.00 -25.81 -27.17
CA ALA A 608 -36.72 -26.36 -25.85
C ALA A 608 -38.04 -26.73 -25.15
N THR A 609 -38.26 -28.03 -24.93
CA THR A 609 -39.27 -28.50 -24.01
C THR A 609 -38.76 -28.37 -22.58
N GLU A 610 -39.60 -27.91 -21.66
CA GLU A 610 -39.31 -27.74 -20.22
C GLU A 610 -39.14 -29.07 -19.47
N ALA A 611 -38.53 -30.08 -20.09
CA ALA A 611 -38.39 -31.42 -19.51
C ALA A 611 -37.20 -31.54 -18.53
N THR A 612 -36.29 -30.56 -18.48
CA THR A 612 -35.07 -30.67 -17.65
C THR A 612 -35.23 -30.17 -16.22
N THR A 613 -36.16 -29.24 -15.94
CA THR A 613 -36.45 -28.79 -14.55
C THR A 613 -37.36 -29.78 -13.83
N HIS A 614 -38.22 -30.51 -14.55
CA HIS A 614 -39.15 -31.46 -13.96
C HIS A 614 -38.45 -32.73 -13.41
N SER A 615 -37.37 -33.17 -14.04
CA SER A 615 -36.60 -34.36 -13.60
C SER A 615 -35.79 -34.10 -12.31
N PHE A 616 -35.25 -32.89 -12.15
CA PHE A 616 -34.52 -32.48 -10.94
C PHE A 616 -35.48 -32.22 -9.77
N SER A 617 -36.60 -31.54 -10.02
CA SER A 617 -37.66 -31.31 -9.04
C SER A 617 -38.31 -32.63 -8.57
N GLN A 618 -38.55 -33.60 -9.46
CA GLN A 618 -39.07 -34.92 -9.03
C GLN A 618 -38.05 -35.76 -8.27
N ARG A 619 -36.74 -35.65 -8.58
CA ARG A 619 -35.67 -36.29 -7.79
C ARG A 619 -35.52 -35.67 -6.40
N ILE A 620 -35.66 -34.34 -6.28
CA ILE A 620 -35.66 -33.65 -4.99
C ILE A 620 -36.94 -33.97 -4.21
N ILE A 621 -38.12 -33.96 -4.82
CA ILE A 621 -39.38 -34.33 -4.16
C ILE A 621 -39.36 -35.79 -3.70
N ARG A 622 -38.76 -36.72 -4.46
CA ARG A 622 -38.54 -38.11 -4.00
C ARG A 622 -37.55 -38.20 -2.85
N LYS A 623 -36.43 -37.46 -2.88
CA LYS A 623 -35.45 -37.43 -1.77
C LYS A 623 -36.01 -36.77 -0.50
N VAL A 624 -36.82 -35.71 -0.63
CA VAL A 624 -37.48 -35.04 0.49
C VAL A 624 -38.61 -35.89 1.07
N LYS A 625 -39.38 -36.63 0.26
CA LYS A 625 -40.36 -37.62 0.77
C LYS A 625 -39.69 -38.79 1.51
N VAL A 626 -38.53 -39.26 1.05
CA VAL A 626 -37.77 -40.30 1.76
C VAL A 626 -37.17 -39.77 3.07
N PHE A 627 -36.74 -38.50 3.10
CA PHE A 627 -36.22 -37.87 4.31
C PHE A 627 -37.33 -37.57 5.35
N LEU A 628 -38.53 -37.15 4.91
CA LEU A 628 -39.66 -36.85 5.80
C LEU A 628 -40.40 -38.11 6.31
N ASN A 629 -40.35 -39.23 5.58
CA ASN A 629 -40.93 -40.50 6.03
C ASN A 629 -39.95 -41.35 6.85
N GLY A 630 -38.66 -41.00 6.89
CA GLY A 630 -37.64 -41.69 7.69
C GLY A 630 -37.53 -41.22 9.15
N THR A 631 -38.26 -40.17 9.55
CA THR A 631 -38.25 -39.59 10.91
C THR A 631 -39.59 -39.75 11.63
N ARG A 632 -40.32 -40.84 11.35
CA ARG A 632 -41.57 -41.16 12.06
C ARG A 632 -41.62 -42.51 12.77
N ASP A 633 -40.50 -43.24 12.80
CA ASP A 633 -40.30 -44.38 13.70
C ASP A 633 -38.91 -44.29 14.33
N GLN A 634 -38.78 -43.45 15.36
CA GLN A 634 -37.86 -43.61 16.49
C GLN A 634 -38.27 -42.67 17.63
#